data_AF-A0A9D4HI69-F1
#
_entry.id   AF-A0A9D4HI69-F1
#
_cell.length_a   1.000
_cell.length_b   1.000
_cell.length_c   1.000
_cell.angle_alpha   90.00
_cell.angle_beta   90.00
_cell.angle_gamma   90.00
#
_symmetry.space_group_name_H-M   'P 1'
#
loop_
_entity.id
_entity.type
_entity.pdbx_description
1 polymer ?
#
loop_
_entity_poly.entity_id
_entity_poly.type
_entity_poly.pdbx_seq_one_letter_code
_entity_poly.pdbx_strand_id
1 'polypeptide(L)'
;MELFSPVLLRGKLLIQELWKRGVEWDEEIEDIEIQNQWTKLKKDLENVSDYKVERNISIDYKDVRYTLLCFCDASKRSYSAAVNLHQESAN
;
A
#
# COMPACT_ATOMS: atom_id res chain seq x y z
N MET A 1 11.41 0.38 -2.38
CA MET A 1 11.36 -0.85 -1.56
C MET A 1 10.05 -0.80 -0.80
N GLU A 2 9.08 -1.62 -1.18
CA GLU A 2 7.70 -1.53 -0.65
C GLU A 2 7.64 -2.14 0.76
N LEU A 3 7.53 -1.28 1.77
CA LEU A 3 7.43 -1.65 3.19
C LEU A 3 6.39 -2.76 3.47
N PHE A 4 5.29 -2.75 2.72
CA PHE A 4 4.19 -3.71 2.87
C PHE A 4 4.21 -4.84 1.84
N SER A 5 5.32 -5.01 1.11
CA SER A 5 5.48 -6.05 0.09
C SER A 5 5.14 -7.46 0.60
N PRO A 6 5.47 -7.88 1.84
CA PRO A 6 5.14 -9.23 2.29
C PRO A 6 3.63 -9.51 2.39
N VAL A 7 2.81 -8.48 2.65
CA VAL A 7 1.35 -8.61 2.67
C VAL A 7 0.81 -8.52 1.25
N LEU A 8 1.27 -7.55 0.47
CA LEU A 8 0.86 -7.36 -0.93
C LEU A 8 1.20 -8.56 -1.82
N LEU A 9 2.35 -9.19 -1.62
CA LEU A 9 2.79 -10.36 -2.38
C LEU A 9 1.81 -11.53 -2.19
N ARG A 10 1.36 -11.78 -0.97
CA ARG A 10 0.39 -12.85 -0.68
C ARG A 10 -0.94 -12.60 -1.37
N GLY A 11 -1.43 -11.36 -1.37
CA GLY A 11 -2.63 -10.99 -2.13
C GLY A 11 -2.46 -11.16 -3.64
N LYS A 12 -1.33 -10.73 -4.20
CA LYS A 12 -1.03 -10.92 -5.63
C LYS A 12 -0.97 -12.40 -6.00
N LEU A 13 -0.32 -13.24 -5.18
CA LEU A 13 -0.25 -14.68 -5.40
C LEU A 13 -1.62 -15.35 -5.34
N LEU A 14 -2.47 -14.96 -4.38
CA LEU A 14 -3.84 -15.47 -4.26
C LEU A 14 -4.68 -15.15 -5.51
N ILE A 15 -4.63 -13.90 -5.99
CA ILE A 15 -5.34 -13.49 -7.21
C ILE A 15 -4.80 -14.24 -8.44
N GLN A 16 -3.48 -14.41 -8.54
CA GLN A 16 -2.87 -15.17 -9.64
C GLN A 16 -3.30 -16.64 -9.63
N GLU A 17 -3.46 -17.25 -8.46
CA GLU A 17 -3.95 -18.63 -8.34
C GLU A 17 -5.41 -18.73 -8.81
N LEU A 18 -6.27 -17.78 -8.40
CA LEU A 18 -7.66 -17.73 -8.85
C LEU A 18 -7.77 -17.57 -10.37
N TRP A 19 -6.93 -16.73 -10.97
CA TRP A 19 -6.88 -16.59 -12.42
C TRP A 19 -6.45 -17.87 -13.14
N LYS A 20 -5.47 -18.60 -12.61
CA LYS A 20 -5.04 -19.89 -13.19
C LYS A 20 -6.15 -20.95 -13.13
N ARG A 21 -7.01 -20.88 -12.10
CA ARG A 21 -8.17 -21.75 -11.95
C ARG A 21 -9.35 -21.35 -12.83
N GLY A 22 -9.29 -20.19 -13.49
CA GLY A 22 -10.37 -19.70 -14.34
C GLY A 22 -11.60 -19.25 -13.54
N VAL A 23 -11.42 -18.87 -12.27
CA VAL A 23 -12.51 -18.37 -11.42
C VAL A 23 -12.93 -16.99 -11.92
N GLU A 24 -14.23 -16.83 -12.18
CA GLU A 24 -14.81 -15.56 -12.59
C GLU A 24 -14.97 -14.59 -11.41
N TRP A 25 -15.13 -13.29 -11.70
CA TRP A 25 -15.14 -12.25 -10.66
C TRP A 25 -16.28 -12.37 -9.63
N ASP A 26 -17.45 -12.82 -10.09
CA ASP A 26 -18.67 -12.96 -9.28
C ASP A 26 -18.92 -14.42 -8.85
N GLU A 27 -17.99 -15.32 -9.13
CA GLU A 27 -18.09 -16.74 -8.77
C GLU A 27 -17.78 -16.95 -7.29
N GLU A 28 -18.65 -17.69 -6.60
CA GLU A 28 -18.38 -18.07 -5.22
C GLU A 28 -17.25 -19.09 -5.15
N ILE A 29 -16.24 -18.79 -4.34
CA ILE A 29 -15.11 -19.68 -4.12
C ILE A 29 -15.48 -20.69 -3.04
N GLU A 30 -15.74 -21.96 -3.39
CA GLU A 30 -16.05 -23.03 -2.42
C GLU A 30 -14.80 -23.61 -1.70
N ASP A 31 -13.60 -23.36 -2.23
CA ASP A 31 -12.35 -23.87 -1.68
C ASP A 31 -12.05 -23.21 -0.32
N ILE A 32 -12.25 -23.97 0.76
CA ILE A 32 -12.06 -23.54 2.14
C ILE A 32 -10.64 -23.05 2.42
N GLU A 33 -9.62 -23.58 1.75
CA GLU A 33 -8.24 -23.18 1.95
C GLU A 33 -8.00 -21.79 1.35
N ILE A 34 -8.55 -21.51 0.17
CA ILE A 34 -8.51 -20.16 -0.43
C ILE A 34 -9.26 -19.16 0.44
N GLN A 35 -10.44 -19.53 0.94
CA GLN A 35 -11.22 -18.67 1.85
C GLN A 35 -10.44 -18.35 3.13
N ASN A 36 -9.74 -19.34 3.70
CA ASN A 36 -8.89 -19.15 4.87
C ASN A 36 -7.71 -18.22 4.57
N GLN A 37 -7.05 -18.40 3.42
CA GLN A 37 -5.96 -17.52 2.97
C GLN A 37 -6.43 -16.07 2.78
N TRP A 38 -7.59 -15.89 2.15
CA TRP A 38 -8.22 -14.58 2.00
C TRP A 38 -8.53 -13.93 3.37
N THR A 39 -9.14 -14.69 4.27
CA THR A 39 -9.49 -14.21 5.62
C THR A 39 -8.25 -13.77 6.40
N LYS A 40 -7.16 -14.55 6.31
CA LYS A 40 -5.88 -14.20 6.92
C LYS A 40 -5.27 -12.95 6.28
N LEU A 41 -5.27 -12.85 4.95
CA LEU A 41 -4.78 -11.67 4.23
C LEU A 41 -5.55 -10.41 4.61
N LYS A 42 -6.88 -10.50 4.68
CA LYS A 42 -7.74 -9.39 5.12
C LYS A 42 -7.37 -8.91 6.51
N LYS A 43 -7.23 -9.83 7.47
CA LYS A 43 -6.81 -9.49 8.84
C LYS A 43 -5.42 -8.85 8.88
N ASP A 44 -4.48 -9.36 8.09
CA ASP A 44 -3.14 -8.79 8.02
C ASP A 44 -3.15 -7.37 7.42
N LEU A 45 -4.00 -7.10 6.42
CA LEU A 45 -4.20 -5.76 5.87
C LEU A 45 -4.80 -4.78 6.88
N GLU A 46 -5.78 -5.23 7.68
CA GLU A 46 -6.34 -4.45 8.79
C GLU A 46 -5.26 -4.10 9.82
N ASN A 47 -4.39 -5.06 10.17
CA ASN A 47 -3.28 -4.79 11.10
C ASN A 47 -2.23 -3.82 10.53
N VAL A 48 -2.03 -3.81 9.21
CA VAL A 48 -1.10 -2.89 8.55
C VAL A 48 -1.54 -1.44 8.70
N SER A 49 -2.84 -1.14 8.73
CA SER A 49 -3.30 0.25 8.92
C SER A 49 -2.87 0.86 10.25
N ASP A 50 -2.67 0.06 11.29
CA ASP A 50 -2.20 0.53 12.60
C ASP A 50 -0.67 0.65 12.68
N TYR A 51 0.05 0.11 11.70
CA TYR A 51 1.50 0.14 11.69
C TYR A 51 2.02 1.52 11.29
N LYS A 52 2.74 2.17 12.21
CA LYS A 52 3.39 3.45 11.98
C LYS A 52 4.86 3.22 11.65
N VAL A 53 5.32 3.80 10.55
CA VAL A 53 6.75 3.89 10.25
C VAL A 53 7.22 5.30 10.50
N GLU A 54 8.22 5.40 11.37
CA GLU A 54 8.97 6.63 11.53
C GLU A 54 9.61 7.00 10.20
N ARG A 55 9.12 8.09 9.60
CA ARG A 55 9.75 8.64 8.41
C ARG A 55 11.06 9.27 8.84
N ASN A 56 12.16 8.74 8.35
CA ASN A 56 13.44 9.43 8.49
C ASN A 56 13.38 10.69 7.61
N ILE A 57 13.28 11.83 8.27
CA ILE A 57 13.29 13.16 7.67
C ILE A 57 14.62 13.79 8.10
N SER A 58 15.70 13.52 7.35
CA SER A 58 17.05 14.02 7.66
C SER A 58 17.16 15.50 7.30
N ILE A 59 16.71 16.38 8.20
CA ILE A 59 16.78 17.85 8.05
C ILE A 59 18.10 18.35 8.67
N ASP A 60 19.23 17.86 8.15
CA ASP A 60 20.54 18.05 8.81
C ASP A 60 21.35 19.22 8.22
N TYR A 61 20.91 19.77 7.09
CA TYR A 61 21.63 20.84 6.39
C TYR A 61 21.14 22.23 6.84
N LYS A 62 22.08 23.04 7.31
CA LYS A 62 21.86 24.47 7.57
C LYS A 62 21.71 25.24 6.24
N ASP A 63 20.90 26.30 6.27
CA ASP A 63 20.67 27.20 5.13
C ASP A 63 20.04 26.55 3.88
N VAL A 64 19.31 25.45 4.10
CA VAL A 64 18.58 24.73 3.05
C VAL A 64 17.07 24.90 3.24
N ARG A 65 16.35 25.18 2.15
CA ARG A 65 14.90 25.24 2.16
C ARG A 65 14.30 23.86 1.94
N TYR A 66 13.36 23.50 2.82
CA TYR A 66 12.56 22.29 2.69
C TYR A 66 11.11 22.66 2.37
N THR A 67 10.52 21.97 1.40
CA THR A 67 9.15 22.19 0.94
C THR A 67 8.39 20.87 0.96
N LEU A 68 7.18 20.85 1.52
CA LEU A 68 6.28 19.70 1.42
C LEU A 68 5.50 19.78 0.10
N LEU A 69 5.71 18.81 -0.78
CA LEU A 69 4.97 18.65 -2.02
C LEU A 69 3.79 17.69 -1.78
N CYS A 70 2.58 18.24 -1.78
CA CYS A 70 1.35 17.48 -1.64
C CYS A 70 0.73 17.24 -3.02
N PHE A 71 0.60 15.97 -3.39
CA PHE A 71 -0.12 15.52 -4.57
C PHE A 71 -1.45 14.96 -4.11
N CYS A 72 -2.54 15.30 -4.79
CA CYS A 72 -3.85 14.71 -4.52
C CYS A 72 -4.52 14.28 -5.82
N ASP A 73 -5.28 13.21 -5.73
CA ASP A 73 -6.19 12.75 -6.77
C ASP A 73 -7.55 12.49 -6.12
N ALA A 74 -8.61 13.00 -6.74
CA ALA A 74 -9.95 12.93 -6.19
C ALA A 74 -10.98 12.66 -7.28
N SER A 75 -11.91 11.80 -6.95
CA SER A 75 -13.08 11.46 -7.76
C SER A 75 -14.35 11.66 -6.94
N LYS A 76 -15.52 11.50 -7.58
CA LYS A 76 -16.81 11.52 -6.88
C LYS A 76 -16.94 10.47 -5.77
N ARG A 77 -16.13 9.40 -5.81
CA ARG A 77 -16.26 8.23 -4.92
C ARG A 77 -15.05 8.01 -4.02
N SER A 78 -13.95 8.74 -4.22
CA SER A 78 -12.71 8.50 -3.49
C SER A 78 -11.78 9.71 -3.56
N TYR A 79 -10.87 9.79 -2.60
CA TYR A 79 -9.76 10.74 -2.60
C TYR A 79 -8.49 10.02 -2.15
N SER A 80 -7.34 10.44 -2.68
CA SER A 80 -6.02 9.97 -2.31
C SER A 80 -5.06 11.14 -2.29
N ALA A 81 -4.07 11.10 -1.40
CA ALA A 81 -3.03 12.10 -1.32
C ALA A 81 -1.68 11.49 -0.97
N ALA A 82 -0.61 12.04 -1.54
CA ALA A 82 0.77 11.69 -1.25
C ALA A 82 1.54 12.96 -0.89
N VAL A 83 2.28 12.93 0.21
CA VAL A 83 3.10 14.05 0.69
C VAL A 83 4.56 13.66 0.65
N ASN A 84 5.37 14.43 -0.06
CA ASN A 84 6.81 14.24 -0.18
C ASN A 84 7.57 15.43 0.40
N LEU A 85 8.71 15.17 1.02
CA LEU A 85 9.65 16.22 1.43
C LEU A 85 10.60 16.51 0.25
N HIS A 86 10.65 17.77 -0.17
CA HIS A 86 11.59 18.26 -1.17
C HIS A 86 12.62 19.17 -0.51
N GLN A 87 13.90 18.93 -0.80
CA GLN A 87 15.01 19.73 -0.33
C GLN A 87 15.57 20.52 -1.53
N GLU A 88 15.61 21.84 -1.44
CA GLU A 88 16.21 22.69 -2.47
C GLU A 88 17.73 22.77 -2.25
N SER A 89 18.54 22.48 -3.28
CA SER A 89 19.99 22.66 -3.18
C SER A 89 20.32 24.16 -3.12
N ALA A 90 21.23 24.56 -2.22
CA ALA A 90 21.81 25.89 -2.27
C ALA A 90 22.65 26.02 -3.55
N ASN A 91 22.42 27.09 -4.32
CA ASN A 91 23.25 27.46 -5.47
C ASN A 91 24.64 27.95 -5.04
#